data_AF-A0A936ATP9-F1
#
_entry.id   AF-A0A936ATP9-F1
#
_cell.length_a   1.000
_cell.length_b   1.000
_cell.length_c   1.000
_cell.angle_alpha   90.00
_cell.angle_beta   90.00
_cell.angle_gamma   90.00
#
_symmetry.space_group_name_H-M   'P 1'
#
loop_
_entity.id
_entity.type
_entity.pdbx_description
1 polymer ?
#
loop_
_entity_poly.entity_id
_entity_poly.type
_entity_poly.pdbx_seq_one_letter_code
_entity_poly.pdbx_strand_id
1 'polypeptide(L)'
;MINIPCPSCGCQDCDAETKNGTKVKIEICRCNNGSGEFDITITQENEVEPIYEKYQCSEEEIESTLVNRFDINLGSMNHRCFN
;
A
#
# COMPACT_ATOMS: atom_id res chain seq x y z
N MET A 1 1.66 -6.61 -12.16
CA MET A 1 0.93 -7.46 -11.23
C MET A 1 1.62 -7.37 -9.90
N ILE A 2 1.13 -6.44 -9.08
CA ILE A 2 1.37 -6.46 -7.65
C ILE A 2 0.83 -7.80 -7.17
N ASN A 3 1.73 -8.62 -6.62
CA ASN A 3 1.30 -9.79 -5.88
C ASN A 3 0.59 -9.23 -4.64
N ILE A 4 -0.72 -9.47 -4.52
CA ILE A 4 -1.51 -9.13 -3.32
C ILE A 4 -1.61 -10.43 -2.50
N PRO A 5 -0.80 -10.68 -1.45
CA PRO A 5 -0.98 -11.81 -0.54
C PRO A 5 -1.56 -11.27 0.78
N CYS A 6 -2.45 -11.91 1.50
CA CYS A 6 -3.00 -13.25 1.45
C CYS A 6 -4.35 -13.13 2.21
N PRO A 7 -5.43 -13.82 1.81
CA PRO A 7 -6.70 -13.83 2.56
C PRO A 7 -6.56 -14.28 4.03
N SER A 8 -5.39 -14.80 4.43
CA SER A 8 -5.06 -15.28 5.77
C SER A 8 -4.32 -14.26 6.66
N CYS A 9 -3.70 -13.21 6.11
CA CYS A 9 -2.74 -12.36 6.84
C CYS A 9 -3.32 -11.05 7.40
N GLY A 10 -4.55 -10.69 7.03
CA GLY A 10 -5.22 -9.47 7.47
C GLY A 10 -4.75 -8.21 6.72
N CYS A 11 -3.46 -7.88 6.86
CA CYS A 11 -2.81 -6.75 6.19
C CYS A 11 -1.50 -7.18 5.53
N GLN A 12 -1.17 -6.51 4.44
CA GLN A 12 0.06 -6.68 3.68
C GLN A 12 0.93 -5.44 3.83
N ASP A 13 2.15 -5.60 4.34
CA ASP A 13 3.14 -4.53 4.43
C ASP A 13 4.13 -4.61 3.27
N CYS A 14 4.33 -3.49 2.59
CA CYS A 14 5.30 -3.34 1.51
C CYS A 14 6.19 -2.12 1.77
N ASP A 15 7.48 -2.26 1.52
CA ASP A 15 8.38 -1.11 1.36
C ASP A 15 8.39 -0.73 -0.12
N ALA A 16 8.32 0.56 -0.43
CA ALA A 16 8.35 1.07 -1.79
C ALA A 16 9.02 2.44 -1.87
N GLU A 17 9.14 2.96 -3.09
CA GLU A 17 9.57 4.33 -3.34
C GLU A 17 8.53 5.05 -4.20
N THR A 18 8.32 6.34 -3.95
CA THR A 18 7.61 7.20 -4.90
C THR A 18 8.43 7.37 -6.18
N LYS A 19 7.82 7.84 -7.27
CA LYS A 19 8.56 8.11 -8.52
C LYS A 19 9.64 9.19 -8.34
N ASN A 20 9.56 9.99 -7.29
CA ASN A 20 10.56 10.98 -6.91
C ASN A 20 11.69 10.42 -6.02
N GLY A 21 11.68 9.12 -5.71
CA GLY A 21 12.71 8.45 -4.90
C GLY A 21 12.50 8.55 -3.39
N THR A 22 11.34 9.03 -2.92
CA THR A 22 11.02 9.06 -1.49
C THR A 22 10.65 7.66 -1.02
N LYS A 23 11.30 7.18 0.05
CA LYS A 23 10.97 5.89 0.67
C LYS A 23 9.65 5.98 1.42
N VAL A 24 8.80 5.00 1.17
CA VAL A 24 7.49 4.90 1.80
C VAL A 24 7.22 3.46 2.23
N LYS A 25 6.41 3.33 3.28
CA LYS A 25 5.76 2.08 3.66
C LYS A 25 4.32 2.10 3.17
N ILE A 26 3.86 0.97 2.70
CA ILE A 26 2.52 0.76 2.16
C ILE A 26 1.92 -0.40 2.94
N GLU A 27 0.81 -0.15 3.61
CA GLU A 27 0.00 -1.17 4.27
C GLU A 27 -1.29 -1.34 3.47
N ILE A 28 -1.62 -2.57 3.07
CA ILE A 28 -2.84 -2.90 2.33
C ILE A 28 -3.64 -3.90 3.17
N CYS A 29 -4.74 -3.45 3.77
CA CYS A 29 -5.60 -4.24 4.65
C CYS A 29 -6.95 -4.53 4.01
N ARG A 30 -7.50 -5.73 4.19
CA ARG A 30 -8.87 -6.01 3.76
C ARG A 30 -9.88 -5.40 4.73
N CYS A 31 -10.91 -4.73 4.22
CA CYS A 31 -11.99 -4.21 5.06
C CYS A 31 -12.88 -5.35 5.60
N ASN A 32 -13.06 -5.42 6.92
CA ASN A 32 -13.89 -6.43 7.60
C ASN A 32 -15.39 -6.08 7.62
N ASN A 33 -15.80 -5.04 6.90
CA ASN A 33 -17.19 -4.58 6.81
C ASN A 33 -18.03 -5.35 5.77
N GLY A 34 -17.43 -6.32 5.07
CA GLY A 34 -18.09 -7.10 4.02
C GLY A 34 -18.22 -6.40 2.67
N SER A 35 -17.62 -5.21 2.49
CA SER A 35 -17.66 -4.50 1.20
C SER A 35 -16.78 -5.14 0.12
N GLY A 36 -15.80 -5.95 0.53
CA GLY A 36 -14.79 -6.51 -0.38
C GLY A 36 -13.72 -5.50 -0.77
N GLU A 37 -13.68 -4.32 -0.13
CA GLU A 37 -12.68 -3.28 -0.38
C GLU A 37 -11.43 -3.46 0.49
N PHE A 38 -10.42 -2.64 0.17
CA PHE A 38 -9.13 -2.61 0.82
C PHE A 38 -8.81 -1.20 1.30
N ASP A 39 -8.24 -1.12 2.49
CA ASP A 39 -7.63 0.06 3.05
C ASP A 39 -6.15 0.08 2.67
N ILE A 40 -5.74 1.11 1.92
CA ILE A 40 -4.34 1.39 1.59
C ILE A 40 -3.86 2.53 2.49
N THR A 41 -2.84 2.28 3.30
CA THR A 41 -2.17 3.29 4.11
C THR A 41 -0.75 3.50 3.58
N ILE A 42 -0.37 4.76 3.32
CA ILE A 42 0.99 5.15 2.94
C ILE A 42 1.64 5.90 4.10
N THR A 43 2.85 5.53 4.48
CA THR A 43 3.67 6.23 5.47
C THR A 43 4.99 6.67 4.85
N GLN A 44 5.25 7.97 4.84
CA GLN A 44 6.53 8.50 4.36
C GLN A 44 7.59 8.50 5.48
N GLU A 45 8.76 7.90 5.23
CA GLU A 45 9.81 7.74 6.27
C GLU A 45 10.76 8.94 6.38
N ASN A 46 10.79 9.82 5.39
CA ASN A 46 11.78 10.90 5.27
C ASN A 46 11.31 12.26 5.83
N GLU A 47 10.13 12.32 6.44
CA GLU A 47 9.55 13.53 7.01
C GLU A 47 9.85 13.62 8.53
N VAL A 48 10.00 14.84 9.07
CA VAL A 48 10.21 15.06 10.53
C VAL A 48 9.04 14.50 11.34
N GLU A 49 7.86 14.46 10.73
CA GLU A 49 6.67 13.77 11.22
C GLU A 49 6.17 12.84 10.13
N PRO A 50 5.96 11.53 10.40
CA PRO A 50 5.48 10.61 9.38
C PRO A 50 4.10 11.05 8.87
N ILE A 51 4.00 11.31 7.57
CA ILE A 51 2.73 11.59 6.90
C ILE A 51 2.04 10.26 6.63
N TYR A 52 0.80 10.14 7.12
CA TYR A 52 -0.07 9.00 6.88
C TYR A 52 -1.21 9.39 5.95
N GLU A 53 -1.30 8.74 4.81
CA GLU A 53 -2.46 8.85 3.92
C GLU A 53 -3.19 7.53 3.84
N LYS A 54 -4.51 7.54 4.04
CA LYS A 54 -5.37 6.37 3.94
C LYS A 54 -6.37 6.53 2.80
N TYR A 55 -6.53 5.49 1.99
CA TYR A 55 -7.52 5.45 0.92
C TYR A 55 -8.16 4.07 0.82
N GLN A 56 -9.47 4.04 0.58
CA GLN A 56 -10.23 2.81 0.43
C GLN A 56 -10.55 2.62 -1.05
N CYS A 57 -10.26 1.44 -1.60
CA CYS A 57 -10.55 1.12 -2.98
C CYS A 57 -10.87 -0.37 -3.18
N SER A 58 -11.44 -0.72 -4.33
CA SER A 58 -11.61 -2.12 -4.73
C SER A 58 -10.27 -2.77 -5.08
N GLU A 59 -10.24 -4.11 -5.15
CA GLU A 59 -9.05 -4.88 -5.51
C GLU A 59 -8.47 -4.44 -6.88
N GLU A 60 -9.35 -4.22 -7.86
CA GLU A 60 -8.98 -3.81 -9.22
C GLU A 60 -8.38 -2.40 -9.28
N GLU A 61 -8.68 -1.57 -8.28
CA GLU A 61 -8.23 -0.18 -8.19
C GLU A 61 -6.93 0.00 -7.40
N ILE A 62 -6.39 -1.06 -6.78
CA ILE A 62 -5.19 -0.95 -5.92
C ILE A 62 -4.00 -0.44 -6.72
N GLU A 63 -3.68 -1.06 -7.87
CA GLU A 63 -2.54 -0.64 -8.70
C GLU A 63 -2.71 0.82 -9.18
N SER A 64 -3.92 1.17 -9.61
CA SER A 64 -4.26 2.53 -10.06
C SER A 64 -4.11 3.54 -8.93
N THR A 65 -4.59 3.22 -7.73
CA THR A 65 -4.48 4.07 -6.54
C THR A 65 -3.02 4.33 -6.21
N LEU A 66 -2.21 3.27 -6.13
CA LEU A 66 -0.79 3.40 -5.81
C LEU A 66 -0.05 4.26 -6.85
N VAL A 67 -0.30 4.08 -8.13
CA VAL A 67 0.43 4.80 -9.20
C VAL A 67 -0.08 6.23 -9.40
N ASN A 68 -1.40 6.43 -9.40
CA ASN A 68 -2.01 7.69 -9.81
C ASN A 68 -2.28 8.62 -8.64
N ARG A 69 -2.62 8.09 -7.46
CA ARG A 69 -2.89 8.89 -6.26
C ARG A 69 -1.63 9.12 -5.45
N PHE A 70 -0.90 8.04 -5.15
CA PHE A 70 0.25 8.09 -4.24
C PHE A 70 1.60 8.18 -4.94
N ASP A 71 1.60 8.23 -6.28
CA ASP A 71 2.80 8.33 -7.12
C ASP A 71 3.86 7.26 -6.80
N ILE A 72 3.42 6.05 -6.49
CA ILE A 72 4.29 4.91 -6.16
C ILE A 72 4.93 4.35 -7.43
N ASN A 73 6.24 4.09 -7.35
CA ASN A 73 6.94 3.27 -8.34
C ASN A 73 6.70 1.79 -8.01
N LEU A 74 5.77 1.14 -8.71
CA LEU A 74 5.46 -0.28 -8.48
C LEU A 74 6.68 -1.20 -8.67
N GLY A 75 7.67 -0.78 -9.45
CA GLY A 75 8.91 -1.55 -9.67
C GLY A 75 9.84 -1.59 -8.46
N SER A 76 9.67 -0.70 -7.48
CA SER A 76 10.44 -0.69 -6.23
C SER A 76 9.72 -1.37 -5.07
N MET A 77 8.46 -1.81 -5.27
CA MET A 77 7.69 -2.47 -4.22
C MET A 77 8.33 -3.81 -3.82
N ASN A 78 8.66 -3.92 -2.54
CA ASN A 78 9.16 -5.12 -1.90
C ASN A 78 8.21 -5.52 -0.76
N HIS A 79 7.60 -6.68 -0.91
CA HIS A 79 6.69 -7.22 0.09
C HIS A 79 7.45 -7.71 1.33
N ARG A 80 7.00 -7.31 2.52
CA ARG A 80 7.47 -7.84 3.80
C ARG A 80 6.43 -8.80 4.36
N CYS A 81 6.57 -10.08 4.04
CA CYS A 81 5.80 -11.11 4.73
C CYS A 81 6.43 -11.31 6.13
N PHE A 82 5.73 -10.92 7.19
CA PHE A 82 6.05 -11.40 8.54
C PHE A 82 5.35 -12.76 8.73
N ASN A 83 6.15 -13.81 8.84
CA ASN A 83 5.71 -15.18 9.10
C ASN A 83 5.72 -15.47 10.60
#